data_AF-A0A7S1SJ71-F1
#
_entry.id   AF-A0A7S1SJ71-F1
#
_cell.length_a   1.000
_cell.length_b   1.000
_cell.length_c   1.000
_cell.angle_alpha   90.00
_cell.angle_beta   90.00
_cell.angle_gamma   90.00
#
_symmetry.space_group_name_H-M   'P 1'
#
loop_
_entity.id
_entity.type
_entity.pdbx_description
1 polymer ?
#
loop_
_entity_poly.entity_id
_entity_poly.type
_entity_poly.pdbx_seq_one_letter_code
_entity_poly.pdbx_strand_id
1 'polypeptide(L)'
;VAVGVALPNTNLARAIGKTESPKSSPTSWAYYSKAPPGNAKGKSAKRSRNVWGKYGGPFRTGDVISCQLDTNAGTLRFFRNFEDMGVAFRGLKGMTLYPAVSLHKNGQRVSLLAADSLAGANVPKRLKEAVEGIEAAAYRTVRQGEALCQEIRDSFDALREELARKEEAALKEVVRRQ
;
A
#
# COMPACT_ATOMS: atom_id res chain seq x y z
N VAL A 1 -17.55 9.82 5.10
CA VAL A 1 -16.85 8.57 4.73
C VAL A 1 -15.37 8.78 4.93
N ALA A 2 -14.66 7.78 5.45
CA ALA A 2 -13.21 7.72 5.45
C ALA A 2 -12.78 6.44 4.75
N VAL A 3 -11.74 6.51 3.92
CA VAL A 3 -11.14 5.36 3.23
C VAL A 3 -9.64 5.32 3.50
N GLY A 4 -9.03 4.15 3.53
CA GLY A 4 -7.60 4.04 3.78
C GLY A 4 -7.16 2.63 4.14
N VAL A 5 -6.20 2.55 5.06
CA VAL A 5 -5.62 1.29 5.50
C VAL A 5 -5.53 1.21 7.02
N ALA A 6 -5.57 -0.01 7.54
CA ALA A 6 -5.58 -0.29 8.97
C ALA A 6 -4.73 -1.53 9.31
N LEU A 7 -4.11 -1.51 10.49
CA LEU A 7 -3.55 -2.70 11.13
C LEU A 7 -4.68 -3.59 11.68
N PRO A 8 -4.45 -4.90 11.83
CA PRO A 8 -5.45 -5.85 12.33
C PRO A 8 -5.92 -5.53 13.76
N ASN A 9 -5.11 -4.83 14.56
CA ASN A 9 -5.46 -4.40 15.92
C ASN A 9 -6.19 -3.05 15.98
N THR A 10 -6.67 -2.52 14.85
CA THR A 10 -7.42 -1.26 14.83
C THR A 10 -8.80 -1.44 15.47
N ASN A 11 -9.14 -0.56 16.42
CA ASN A 11 -10.48 -0.54 17.01
C ASN A 11 -11.54 -0.10 15.99
N LEU A 12 -12.33 -1.06 15.50
CA LEU A 12 -13.35 -0.85 14.46
C LEU A 12 -14.59 -0.09 14.94
N ALA A 13 -14.79 0.07 16.25
CA ALA A 13 -15.86 0.92 16.79
C ALA A 13 -15.56 2.42 16.62
N ARG A 14 -14.36 2.77 16.14
CA ARG A 14 -13.95 4.15 15.85
C ARG A 14 -13.66 4.29 14.37
N ALA A 15 -13.91 5.49 13.84
CA ALA A 15 -13.52 5.81 12.48
C ALA A 15 -12.00 5.68 12.28
N ILE A 16 -11.58 5.09 11.16
CA ILE A 16 -10.16 4.93 10.79
C ILE A 16 -9.38 6.25 10.84
N GLY A 17 -8.12 6.20 11.25
CA GLY A 17 -7.30 7.36 11.57
C GLY A 17 -7.49 7.91 13.00
N LYS A 18 -8.40 7.32 13.79
CA LYS A 18 -8.51 7.55 15.23
C LYS A 18 -7.78 6.48 16.02
N THR A 19 -7.32 6.85 17.21
CA THR A 19 -6.77 5.96 18.24
C THR A 19 -7.48 6.21 19.57
N GLU A 20 -7.27 5.35 20.57
CA GLU A 20 -7.80 5.54 21.93
C GLU A 20 -7.30 6.84 22.55
N SER A 21 -5.99 7.08 22.44
CA SER A 21 -5.34 8.30 22.90
C SER A 21 -4.47 8.90 21.78
N PRO A 22 -4.29 10.23 21.73
CA PRO A 22 -3.31 10.87 20.85
C PRO A 22 -1.86 10.41 21.09
N LYS A 23 -1.56 9.83 22.26
CA LYS A 23 -0.25 9.27 22.60
C LYS A 23 -0.01 7.86 22.05
N SER A 24 -1.09 7.14 21.68
CA SER A 24 -0.97 5.77 21.16
C SER A 24 -0.29 5.75 19.80
N SER A 25 0.36 4.63 19.46
CA SER A 25 0.84 4.40 18.10
C SER A 25 -0.32 4.43 17.09
N PRO A 26 -0.09 4.94 15.86
CA PRO A 26 -1.12 4.92 14.83
C PRO A 26 -1.42 3.47 14.44
N THR A 27 -2.69 3.10 14.42
CA THR A 27 -3.14 1.79 13.93
C THR A 27 -3.82 1.87 12.59
N SER A 28 -4.18 3.07 12.13
CA SER A 28 -4.82 3.28 10.83
C SER A 28 -4.51 4.65 10.23
N TRP A 29 -4.62 4.73 8.90
CA TRP A 29 -4.31 5.89 8.09
C TRP A 29 -5.41 6.09 7.08
N ALA A 30 -6.01 7.28 7.07
CA ALA A 30 -7.28 7.49 6.39
C ALA A 30 -7.35 8.83 5.66
N TYR A 31 -8.09 8.82 4.57
CA TYR A 31 -8.52 9.97 3.80
C TYR A 31 -10.03 10.20 3.99
N TYR A 32 -10.40 11.41 4.41
CA TYR A 32 -11.77 11.75 4.78
C TYR A 32 -12.47 12.57 3.71
N SER A 33 -13.74 12.28 3.46
CA SER A 33 -14.61 13.01 2.51
C SER A 33 -14.81 14.47 2.88
N LYS A 34 -14.72 14.79 4.18
CA LYS A 34 -14.83 16.13 4.73
C LYS A 34 -14.09 16.21 6.06
N ALA A 35 -13.18 17.17 6.22
CA ALA A 35 -12.58 17.47 7.50
C ALA A 35 -13.60 18.10 8.47
N PRO A 36 -13.44 17.93 9.79
CA PRO A 36 -14.25 18.65 10.77
C PRO A 36 -14.01 20.16 10.67
N PRO A 37 -15.01 20.97 11.07
CA PRO A 37 -14.86 22.43 11.15
C PRO A 37 -13.61 22.81 11.96
N GLY A 38 -12.85 23.81 11.50
CA GLY A 38 -11.66 24.32 12.20
C GLY A 38 -10.31 23.72 11.75
N ASN A 39 -10.26 22.44 11.36
CA ASN A 39 -8.97 21.80 11.03
C ASN A 39 -8.61 21.89 9.54
N ALA A 40 -9.61 22.06 8.68
CA ALA A 40 -9.48 22.50 7.30
C ALA A 40 -10.86 22.98 6.83
N LYS A 41 -11.08 24.29 6.71
CA LYS A 41 -12.36 24.87 6.26
C LYS A 41 -12.80 24.23 4.94
N GLY A 42 -13.73 23.26 4.99
CA GLY A 42 -14.37 22.66 3.83
C GLY A 42 -13.51 21.76 2.94
N LYS A 43 -12.30 21.37 3.33
CA LYS A 43 -11.43 20.51 2.51
C LYS A 43 -11.44 19.06 3.00
N SER A 44 -11.17 18.11 2.11
CA SER A 44 -10.76 16.77 2.54
C SER A 44 -9.45 16.85 3.31
N ALA A 45 -9.23 15.85 4.16
CA ALA A 45 -8.06 15.77 4.99
C ALA A 45 -7.64 14.32 5.16
N LYS A 46 -6.34 14.15 5.40
CA LYS A 46 -5.78 12.90 5.87
C LYS A 46 -5.80 12.88 7.40
N ARG A 47 -5.95 11.70 7.99
CA ARG A 47 -5.95 11.52 9.44
C ARG A 47 -5.21 10.26 9.84
N SER A 48 -4.39 10.39 10.88
CA SER A 48 -3.81 9.25 11.61
C SER A 48 -3.53 9.68 13.05
N ARG A 49 -3.63 8.76 14.02
CA ARG A 49 -3.38 9.03 15.45
C ARG A 49 -4.19 10.21 16.00
N ASN A 50 -5.45 10.34 15.61
CA ASN A 50 -6.32 11.48 15.92
C ASN A 50 -5.88 12.83 15.33
N VAL A 51 -4.74 12.93 14.65
CA VAL A 51 -4.19 14.17 14.06
C VAL A 51 -4.68 14.35 12.63
N TRP A 52 -5.10 15.58 12.31
CA TRP A 52 -5.54 15.97 10.97
C TRP A 52 -4.41 16.62 10.18
N GLY A 53 -4.34 16.32 8.89
CA GLY A 53 -3.45 16.98 7.94
C GLY A 53 -4.19 17.40 6.67
N LYS A 54 -3.80 18.54 6.09
CA LYS A 54 -4.28 18.95 4.76
C LYS A 54 -3.84 17.91 3.73
N TYR A 55 -4.78 17.44 2.92
CA TYR A 55 -4.50 16.49 1.83
C TYR A 55 -5.73 16.36 0.93
N GLY A 56 -5.52 16.43 -0.40
CA GLY A 56 -6.57 16.26 -1.39
C GLY A 56 -7.70 17.30 -1.33
N GLY A 57 -8.71 17.09 -2.18
CA GLY A 57 -9.95 17.88 -2.22
C GLY A 57 -11.16 17.06 -1.79
N PRO A 58 -12.24 17.69 -1.26
CA PRO A 58 -13.45 16.99 -0.81
C PRO A 58 -13.94 15.98 -1.86
N PHE A 59 -14.39 14.82 -1.40
CA PHE A 59 -15.05 13.83 -2.26
C PHE A 59 -16.48 13.56 -1.79
N ARG A 60 -17.33 13.16 -2.73
CA ARG A 60 -18.79 13.03 -2.55
C ARG A 60 -19.34 11.83 -3.33
N THR A 61 -20.64 11.66 -3.26
CA THR A 61 -21.37 10.65 -4.04
C THR A 61 -21.00 10.76 -5.52
N GLY A 62 -20.68 9.62 -6.13
CA GLY A 62 -20.25 9.52 -7.53
C GLY A 62 -18.73 9.54 -7.73
N ASP A 63 -17.94 9.99 -6.75
CA ASP A 63 -16.48 9.93 -6.85
C ASP A 63 -15.97 8.51 -6.63
N VAL A 64 -14.96 8.12 -7.42
CA VAL A 64 -14.17 6.91 -7.20
C VAL A 64 -12.88 7.27 -6.49
N ILE A 65 -12.62 6.63 -5.35
CA ILE A 65 -11.40 6.84 -4.58
C ILE A 65 -10.56 5.57 -4.61
N SER A 66 -9.37 5.66 -5.19
CA SER A 66 -8.40 4.58 -5.19
C SER A 66 -7.36 4.80 -4.10
N CYS A 67 -6.89 3.70 -3.51
CA CYS A 67 -5.87 3.67 -2.47
C CYS A 67 -4.68 2.89 -2.99
N GLN A 68 -3.49 3.49 -3.01
CA GLN A 68 -2.26 2.82 -3.45
C GLN A 68 -1.25 2.80 -2.30
N LEU A 69 -0.88 1.60 -1.87
CA LEU A 69 0.17 1.35 -0.91
C LEU A 69 1.41 0.84 -1.66
N ASP A 70 2.48 1.63 -1.62
CA ASP A 70 3.81 1.19 -2.02
C ASP A 70 4.50 0.61 -0.79
N THR A 71 4.59 -0.72 -0.74
CA THR A 71 5.17 -1.48 0.38
C THR A 71 6.69 -1.35 0.45
N ASN A 72 7.35 -1.08 -0.68
CA ASN A 72 8.80 -0.92 -0.75
C ASN A 72 9.24 0.44 -0.20
N ALA A 73 8.60 1.51 -0.69
CA ALA A 73 8.84 2.87 -0.22
C ALA A 73 8.15 3.16 1.12
N GLY A 74 7.18 2.33 1.53
CA GLY A 74 6.37 2.55 2.73
C GLY A 74 5.52 3.81 2.62
N THR A 75 4.95 4.07 1.42
CA THR A 75 4.14 5.26 1.15
C THR A 75 2.70 4.90 0.79
N LEU A 76 1.77 5.74 1.22
CA LEU A 76 0.36 5.62 0.89
C LEU A 76 -0.09 6.88 0.16
N ARG A 77 -0.70 6.71 -1.00
CA ARG A 77 -1.32 7.78 -1.79
C ARG A 77 -2.74 7.42 -2.18
N PHE A 78 -3.50 8.44 -2.55
CA PHE A 78 -4.89 8.31 -2.96
C PHE A 78 -5.12 8.98 -4.30
N PHE A 79 -6.06 8.42 -5.05
CA PHE A 79 -6.52 9.00 -6.31
C PHE A 79 -7.99 9.36 -6.17
N ARG A 80 -8.43 10.46 -6.78
CA ARG A 80 -9.85 10.79 -6.89
C ARG A 80 -10.19 10.90 -8.35
N ASN A 81 -11.13 10.07 -8.81
CA ASN A 81 -11.48 9.96 -10.22
C ASN A 81 -10.22 9.83 -11.08
N PHE A 82 -9.28 9.00 -10.60
CA PHE A 82 -8.04 8.62 -11.27
C PHE A 82 -6.95 9.68 -11.32
N GLU A 83 -7.18 10.84 -10.71
CA GLU A 83 -6.16 11.87 -10.55
C GLU A 83 -5.35 11.63 -9.26
N ASP A 84 -4.02 11.53 -9.38
CA ASP A 84 -3.12 11.36 -8.22
C ASP A 84 -3.17 12.62 -7.34
N MET A 85 -3.44 12.44 -6.05
CA MET A 85 -3.45 13.53 -5.05
C MET A 85 -2.12 13.65 -4.29
N GLY A 86 -1.09 12.89 -4.69
CA GLY A 86 0.22 12.85 -4.09
C GLY A 86 0.33 11.95 -2.87
N VAL A 87 1.51 11.88 -2.26
CA VAL A 87 1.75 11.01 -1.10
C VAL A 87 1.06 11.57 0.16
N ALA A 88 0.11 10.80 0.71
CA ALA A 88 -0.59 11.13 1.95
C ALA A 88 0.23 10.76 3.19
N PHE A 89 0.80 9.56 3.21
CA PHE A 89 1.53 9.04 4.37
C PHE A 89 2.83 8.37 3.96
N ARG A 90 3.78 8.38 4.89
CA ARG A 90 5.10 7.74 4.78
C ARG A 90 5.37 6.95 6.06
N GLY A 91 6.40 6.11 6.04
CA GLY A 91 6.81 5.33 7.21
C GLY A 91 5.94 4.10 7.46
N LEU A 92 5.36 3.55 6.40
CA LEU A 92 4.51 2.35 6.46
C LEU A 92 5.25 1.06 6.05
N LYS A 93 6.57 1.15 5.85
CA LYS A 93 7.39 0.02 5.39
C LYS A 93 7.37 -1.10 6.44
N GLY A 94 7.24 -2.35 5.98
CA GLY A 94 7.23 -3.53 6.84
C GLY A 94 5.93 -3.75 7.64
N MET A 95 4.88 -2.95 7.38
CA MET A 95 3.58 -3.12 8.03
C MET A 95 2.65 -3.99 7.18
N THR A 96 1.98 -4.96 7.81
CA THR A 96 0.86 -5.70 7.19
C THR A 96 -0.42 -4.89 7.36
N LEU A 97 -0.88 -4.30 6.27
CA LEU A 97 -2.00 -3.34 6.24
C LEU A 97 -3.17 -3.89 5.42
N TYR A 98 -4.38 -3.63 5.90
CA TYR A 98 -5.61 -4.05 5.25
C TYR A 98 -6.40 -2.84 4.75
N PRO A 99 -7.07 -2.92 3.58
CA PRO A 99 -8.02 -1.90 3.15
C PRO A 99 -9.10 -1.69 4.20
N ALA A 100 -9.44 -0.43 4.48
CA ALA A 100 -10.42 -0.09 5.50
C ALA A 100 -11.29 1.10 5.09
N VAL A 101 -12.56 1.04 5.48
CA VAL A 101 -13.54 2.10 5.24
C VAL A 101 -14.33 2.35 6.53
N SER A 102 -14.64 3.62 6.82
CA SER A 102 -15.55 4.00 7.90
C SER A 102 -16.67 4.90 7.40
N LEU A 103 -17.89 4.55 7.78
CA LEU A 103 -19.10 5.33 7.56
C LEU A 103 -19.53 5.97 8.88
N HIS A 104 -20.12 7.16 8.83
CA HIS A 104 -20.46 7.94 10.02
C HIS A 104 -21.94 8.32 10.07
N LYS A 105 -22.59 8.52 8.93
CA LYS A 105 -23.98 8.96 8.86
C LYS A 105 -24.84 7.87 8.26
N ASN A 106 -26.08 7.76 8.77
CA ASN A 106 -27.09 6.90 8.18
C ASN A 106 -27.29 7.24 6.69
N GLY A 107 -27.52 6.21 5.89
CA GLY A 107 -27.69 6.31 4.44
C GLY A 107 -26.39 6.43 3.63
N GLN A 108 -25.21 6.54 4.27
CA GLN A 108 -23.95 6.45 3.55
C GLN A 108 -23.75 5.03 3.01
N ARG A 109 -23.35 4.95 1.73
CA ARG A 109 -23.07 3.69 1.03
C ARG A 109 -21.78 3.84 0.23
N VAL A 110 -21.05 2.76 0.12
CA VAL A 110 -19.85 2.61 -0.72
C VAL A 110 -19.91 1.27 -1.41
N SER A 111 -19.32 1.19 -2.59
CA SER A 111 -19.10 -0.07 -3.29
C SER A 111 -17.59 -0.32 -3.35
N LEU A 112 -17.16 -1.50 -2.95
CA LEU A 112 -15.78 -1.92 -3.13
C LEU A 112 -15.63 -2.45 -4.55
N LEU A 113 -14.66 -1.93 -5.28
CA LEU A 113 -14.33 -2.37 -6.63
C LEU A 113 -13.09 -3.27 -6.51
N ALA A 114 -13.25 -4.56 -6.79
CA ALA A 114 -12.12 -5.45 -6.97
C ALA A 114 -11.46 -5.14 -8.32
N ALA A 115 -10.12 -5.24 -8.39
CA ALA A 115 -9.36 -5.01 -9.61
C ALA A 115 -9.89 -5.88 -10.78
N ASP A 116 -10.10 -7.16 -10.51
CA ASP A 116 -10.56 -8.14 -11.50
C ASP A 116 -12.00 -7.90 -11.99
N SER A 117 -12.84 -7.26 -11.17
CA SER A 117 -14.25 -6.98 -11.52
C SER A 117 -14.41 -5.84 -12.54
N LEU A 118 -13.33 -5.20 -12.95
CA LEU A 118 -13.33 -4.04 -13.85
C LEU A 118 -13.15 -4.44 -15.33
N ALA A 119 -12.82 -5.72 -15.59
CA ALA A 119 -12.65 -6.26 -16.94
C ALA A 119 -13.98 -6.41 -17.72
N GLY A 120 -15.12 -6.63 -17.04
CA GLY A 120 -16.41 -6.98 -17.69
C GLY A 120 -17.53 -5.95 -17.57
N ALA A 121 -17.42 -4.94 -16.70
CA ALA A 121 -18.47 -3.93 -16.54
C ALA A 121 -18.36 -2.81 -17.59
N ASN A 122 -19.47 -2.09 -17.85
CA ASN A 122 -19.43 -0.84 -18.61
C ASN A 122 -18.82 0.26 -17.74
N VAL A 123 -17.54 0.06 -17.45
CA VAL A 123 -16.73 0.88 -16.58
C VAL A 123 -16.34 2.13 -17.35
N PRO A 124 -16.52 3.35 -16.79
CA PRO A 124 -16.07 4.58 -17.45
C PRO A 124 -14.62 4.44 -17.91
N LYS A 125 -14.31 4.83 -19.16
CA LYS A 125 -12.99 4.65 -19.79
C LYS A 125 -11.82 5.03 -18.87
N ARG A 126 -11.94 6.15 -18.16
CA ARG A 126 -10.91 6.62 -17.21
C ARG A 126 -10.64 5.67 -16.03
N LEU A 127 -11.64 4.90 -15.61
CA LEU A 127 -11.48 3.91 -14.54
C LEU A 127 -10.75 2.66 -15.06
N LYS A 128 -10.96 2.24 -16.31
CA LYS A 128 -10.16 1.18 -16.93
C LYS A 128 -8.68 1.59 -17.03
N GLU A 129 -8.41 2.77 -17.58
CA GLU A 129 -7.04 3.30 -17.73
C GLU A 129 -6.30 3.42 -16.39
N ALA A 130 -7.01 3.77 -15.31
CA ALA A 130 -6.42 3.90 -13.99
C ALA A 130 -6.16 2.56 -13.31
N VAL A 131 -7.04 1.58 -13.52
CA VAL A 131 -6.85 0.21 -13.04
C VAL A 131 -5.64 -0.39 -13.74
N GLU A 132 -5.56 -0.25 -15.06
CA GLU A 132 -4.38 -0.65 -15.84
C GLU A 132 -3.11 0.06 -15.33
N GLY A 133 -3.18 1.35 -14.99
CA GLY A 133 -2.06 2.08 -14.40
C GLY A 133 -1.62 1.56 -13.03
N ILE A 134 -2.58 1.22 -12.17
CA ILE A 134 -2.33 0.63 -10.83
C ILE A 134 -1.77 -0.79 -10.97
N GLU A 135 -2.37 -1.62 -11.82
CA GLU A 135 -1.94 -2.98 -12.11
C GLU A 135 -0.54 -2.98 -12.72
N ALA A 136 -0.25 -2.10 -13.68
CA ALA A 136 1.08 -1.98 -14.25
C ALA A 136 2.13 -1.57 -13.21
N ALA A 137 1.78 -0.71 -12.25
CA ALA A 137 2.66 -0.34 -11.15
C ALA A 137 2.88 -1.51 -10.16
N ALA A 138 1.82 -2.23 -9.81
CA ALA A 138 1.90 -3.42 -8.96
C ALA A 138 2.73 -4.53 -9.63
N TYR A 139 2.46 -4.79 -10.91
CA TYR A 139 3.15 -5.80 -11.72
C TYR A 139 4.64 -5.50 -11.89
N ARG A 140 5.01 -4.25 -12.19
CA ARG A 140 6.43 -3.83 -12.24
C ARG A 140 7.16 -4.11 -10.92
N THR A 141 6.50 -3.86 -9.80
CA THR A 141 7.08 -4.07 -8.47
C THR A 141 7.28 -5.56 -8.17
N VAL A 142 6.29 -6.40 -8.50
CA VAL A 142 6.41 -7.86 -8.37
C VAL A 142 7.53 -8.40 -9.24
N ARG A 143 7.61 -7.98 -10.51
CA ARG A 143 8.67 -8.40 -11.43
C ARG A 143 10.07 -8.00 -10.97
N GLN A 144 10.23 -6.80 -10.42
CA GLN A 144 11.51 -6.39 -9.82
C GLN A 144 11.89 -7.28 -8.63
N GLY A 145 10.92 -7.67 -7.80
CA GLY A 145 11.14 -8.61 -6.71
C GLY A 145 11.53 -10.01 -7.19
N GLU A 146 10.85 -10.53 -8.22
CA GLU A 146 11.18 -11.83 -8.83
C GLU A 146 12.59 -11.84 -9.44
N ALA A 147 12.95 -10.79 -10.17
CA ALA A 147 14.27 -10.63 -10.78
C ALA A 147 15.38 -10.62 -9.72
N LEU A 148 15.21 -9.86 -8.64
CA LEU A 148 16.18 -9.82 -7.54
C LEU A 148 16.29 -11.19 -6.84
N CYS A 149 15.17 -11.88 -6.59
CA CYS A 149 15.19 -13.22 -6.03
C CYS A 149 15.94 -14.21 -6.94
N GLN A 150 15.86 -14.02 -8.26
CA GLN A 150 16.61 -14.84 -9.21
C GLN A 150 18.11 -14.56 -9.15
N GLU A 151 18.51 -13.29 -9.16
CA GLU A 151 19.93 -12.90 -9.02
C GLU A 151 20.55 -13.44 -7.72
N ILE A 152 19.80 -13.43 -6.62
CA ILE A 152 20.25 -14.00 -5.34
C ILE A 152 20.45 -15.51 -5.46
N ARG A 153 19.53 -16.24 -6.09
CA ARG A 153 19.66 -17.69 -6.31
C ARG A 153 20.89 -18.01 -7.16
N ASP A 154 21.04 -17.31 -8.28
CA ASP A 154 22.17 -17.52 -9.20
C ASP A 154 23.51 -17.25 -8.49
N SER A 155 23.56 -16.23 -7.62
CA SER A 155 24.74 -15.94 -6.80
C SER A 155 25.05 -17.05 -5.80
N PHE A 156 24.04 -17.63 -5.16
CA PHE A 156 24.24 -18.75 -4.22
C PHE A 156 24.71 -20.02 -4.94
N ASP A 157 24.18 -20.32 -6.12
CA ASP A 157 24.58 -21.48 -6.90
C ASP A 157 26.03 -21.33 -7.40
N ALA A 158 26.42 -20.15 -7.87
CA ALA A 158 27.81 -19.86 -8.23
C ALA A 158 28.78 -20.04 -7.05
N LEU A 159 28.42 -19.56 -5.85
CA LEU A 159 29.22 -19.74 -4.64
C LEU A 159 29.36 -21.22 -4.24
N ARG A 160 28.29 -22.01 -4.40
CA ARG A 160 28.32 -23.46 -4.14
C ARG A 160 29.26 -24.19 -5.09
N GLU A 161 29.24 -23.83 -6.38
CA GLU A 161 30.18 -24.41 -7.34
C GLU A 161 31.62 -24.03 -7.03
N GLU A 162 31.89 -22.78 -6.66
CA GLU A 162 33.24 -22.34 -6.29
C GLU A 162 33.76 -23.09 -5.06
N LEU A 163 32.90 -23.30 -4.06
CA LEU A 163 33.22 -24.08 -2.87
C LEU A 163 33.55 -25.54 -3.24
N ALA A 164 32.73 -26.18 -4.07
CA ALA A 164 32.97 -27.56 -4.51
C ALA A 164 34.31 -27.71 -5.25
N ARG A 165 34.65 -26.75 -6.13
CA ARG A 165 35.95 -26.74 -6.83
C ARG A 165 37.12 -26.59 -5.87
N LYS A 166 36.98 -25.74 -4.84
CA LYS A 166 38.01 -25.54 -3.80
C LYS A 166 38.19 -26.78 -2.93
N GLU A 167 37.10 -27.44 -2.56
CA GLU A 167 37.14 -28.71 -1.80
C GLU A 167 37.83 -29.81 -2.60
N GLU A 168 37.50 -29.98 -3.89
CA GLU A 168 38.14 -30.97 -4.74
C GLU A 168 39.64 -30.69 -4.94
N ALA A 169 40.02 -29.42 -5.13
CA ALA A 169 41.43 -29.01 -5.24
C ALA A 169 42.20 -29.28 -3.93
N ALA A 170 41.59 -28.99 -2.78
CA ALA A 170 42.18 -29.27 -1.48
C ALA A 170 42.37 -30.77 -1.25
N LEU A 171 41.39 -31.60 -1.62
CA LEU A 171 41.51 -33.06 -1.52
C LEU A 171 42.66 -33.59 -2.39
N LYS A 172 42.78 -33.12 -3.64
CA LYS A 172 43.87 -33.53 -4.55
C LYS A 172 45.24 -33.18 -4.00
N GLU A 173 45.38 -31.99 -3.39
CA GLU A 173 46.64 -31.56 -2.79
C GLU A 173 47.01 -32.38 -1.54
N VAL A 174 46.02 -32.76 -0.72
CA VAL A 174 46.25 -33.66 0.44
C VAL A 174 46.71 -35.04 -0.03
N VAL A 175 46.04 -35.62 -1.03
CA VAL A 175 46.41 -36.94 -1.58
C VAL A 175 47.83 -36.93 -2.18
N ARG A 176 48.22 -35.85 -2.87
CA ARG A 176 49.56 -35.73 -3.46
C ARG A 176 50.68 -35.69 -2.42
N ARG A 177 50.38 -35.32 -1.17
CA ARG A 177 51.35 -35.20 -0.07
C ARG A 177 51.49 -36.48 0.77
N GLN A 178 50.68 -37.50 0.51
CA GLN A 178 50.79 -38.84 1.13
C GLN A 178 51.62 -39.76 0.25
#